data_AF-A0A9J6D2Q3-F1
#
_entry.id   AF-A0A9J6D2Q3-F1
#
_cell.length_a   1.000
_cell.length_b   1.000
_cell.length_c   1.000
_cell.angle_alpha   90.00
_cell.angle_beta   90.00
_cell.angle_gamma   90.00
#
_symmetry.space_group_name_H-M   'P 1'
#
loop_
_entity.id
_entity.type
_entity.pdbx_description
1 polymer ?
#
loop_
_entity_poly.entity_id
_entity_poly.type
_entity_poly.pdbx_seq_one_letter_code
_entity_poly.pdbx_strand_id
1 'polypeptide(L)'
;MRSFSPQYNDQEFTVWDYLEVEGEITLREFLEYFQNKYKVNITELSERGRTLYATSMPSLASRLELSMSELVEVVSQEEIDPDKRFLVFDLKCQDASGQDVELPRVRYDLPR
;
A
#
# COMPACT_ATOMS: atom_id res chain seq x y z
N MET A 1 30.10 2.97 -4.09
CA MET A 1 28.96 2.64 -3.19
C MET A 1 28.07 1.68 -3.94
N ARG A 2 27.87 0.44 -3.44
CA ARG A 2 26.91 -0.48 -4.05
C ARG A 2 25.54 -0.05 -3.56
N SER A 3 24.72 0.50 -4.45
CA SER A 3 23.30 0.67 -4.21
C SER A 3 22.71 -0.71 -4.01
N PHE A 4 22.13 -0.98 -2.85
CA PHE A 4 21.33 -2.18 -2.63
C PHE A 4 20.03 -1.98 -3.42
N SER A 5 19.86 -2.76 -4.47
CA SER A 5 18.57 -2.85 -5.17
C SER A 5 17.77 -3.97 -4.49
N PRO A 6 16.62 -3.70 -3.86
CA PRO A 6 15.76 -4.76 -3.37
C PRO A 6 15.30 -5.61 -4.58
N GLN A 7 15.65 -6.89 -4.55
CA GLN A 7 15.24 -7.88 -5.54
C GLN A 7 14.17 -8.77 -4.89
N TYR A 8 12.97 -8.82 -5.47
CA TYR A 8 11.96 -9.77 -5.05
C TYR A 8 11.25 -10.37 -6.27
N ASN A 9 11.26 -11.71 -6.34
CA ASN A 9 10.56 -12.48 -7.37
C ASN A 9 10.98 -12.15 -8.82
N ASP A 10 12.29 -12.07 -9.08
CA ASP A 10 12.93 -11.73 -10.37
C ASP A 10 12.64 -10.31 -10.91
N GLN A 11 11.98 -9.45 -10.12
CA GLN A 11 11.85 -8.02 -10.42
C GLN A 11 12.92 -7.24 -9.64
N GLU A 12 13.81 -6.59 -10.39
CA GLU A 12 14.72 -5.60 -9.83
C GLU A 12 13.97 -4.29 -9.64
N PHE A 13 13.85 -3.86 -8.39
CA PHE A 13 13.35 -2.53 -8.08
C PHE A 13 14.51 -1.63 -7.63
N THR A 14 14.45 -0.38 -8.04
CA THR A 14 15.25 0.69 -7.49
C THR A 14 14.46 1.43 -6.43
N VAL A 15 15.17 2.13 -5.54
CA VAL A 15 14.57 3.01 -4.52
C VAL A 15 13.73 4.17 -5.10
N TRP A 16 13.76 4.36 -6.42
CA TRP A 16 13.03 5.41 -7.15
C TRP A 16 11.76 4.92 -7.83
N ASP A 17 11.54 3.61 -7.85
CA ASP A 17 10.38 3.05 -8.51
C ASP A 17 9.13 3.22 -7.65
N TYR A 18 7.99 3.33 -8.32
CA TYR A 18 6.69 3.25 -7.70
C TYR A 18 5.96 2.03 -8.25
N LEU A 19 5.24 1.34 -7.37
CA LEU A 19 4.24 0.37 -7.80
C LEU A 19 2.97 1.15 -8.12
N GLU A 20 2.48 1.04 -9.35
CA GLU A 20 1.27 1.75 -9.77
C GLU A 20 0.03 0.89 -9.52
N VAL A 21 -0.98 1.53 -8.92
CA VAL A 21 -2.33 1.00 -8.75
C VAL A 21 -3.28 2.05 -9.31
N GLU A 22 -4.03 1.66 -10.33
CA GLU A 22 -4.97 2.53 -11.03
C GLU A 22 -6.41 2.22 -10.62
N GLY A 23 -7.19 3.29 -10.40
CA GLY A 23 -8.61 3.19 -10.13
C GLY A 23 -8.94 2.99 -8.66
N GLU A 24 -10.21 3.22 -8.32
CA GLU A 24 -10.67 3.09 -6.94
C GLU A 24 -10.93 1.62 -6.59
N ILE A 25 -10.26 1.13 -5.57
CA ILE A 25 -10.46 -0.19 -4.99
C ILE A 25 -10.58 -0.09 -3.47
N THR A 26 -11.19 -1.10 -2.88
CA THR A 26 -11.27 -1.24 -1.42
C THR A 26 -9.92 -1.63 -0.82
N LEU A 27 -9.76 -1.41 0.49
CA LEU A 27 -8.59 -1.93 1.21
C LEU A 27 -8.45 -3.44 1.05
N ARG A 28 -9.55 -4.20 1.09
CA ARG A 28 -9.53 -5.65 0.85
C ARG A 28 -8.92 -6.00 -0.50
N GLU A 29 -9.43 -5.39 -1.57
CA GLU A 29 -8.95 -5.63 -2.94
C GLU A 29 -7.49 -5.20 -3.10
N PHE A 30 -7.08 -4.11 -2.44
CA PHE A 30 -5.69 -3.67 -2.42
C PHE A 30 -4.78 -4.74 -1.79
N LEU A 31 -5.13 -5.27 -0.61
CA LEU A 31 -4.36 -6.34 0.04
C LEU A 31 -4.29 -7.61 -0.85
N GLU A 32 -5.41 -8.01 -1.44
CA GLU A 32 -5.51 -9.16 -2.34
C GLU A 32 -4.68 -8.96 -3.62
N TYR A 33 -4.63 -7.74 -4.18
CA TYR A 33 -3.81 -7.43 -5.35
C TYR A 33 -2.33 -7.69 -5.08
N PHE A 34 -1.80 -7.25 -3.94
CA PHE A 34 -0.40 -7.48 -3.59
C PHE A 34 -0.09 -8.96 -3.29
N GLN A 35 -1.02 -9.65 -2.63
CA GLN A 35 -0.92 -11.09 -2.41
C GLN A 35 -0.90 -11.87 -3.73
N ASN A 36 -1.75 -11.50 -4.68
CA ASN A 36 -1.87 -12.22 -5.94
C ASN A 36 -0.72 -11.91 -6.90
N LYS A 37 -0.37 -10.64 -7.07
CA LYS A 37 0.62 -10.17 -8.04
C LYS A 37 2.05 -10.37 -7.55
N TYR A 38 2.32 -9.95 -6.31
CA TYR A 38 3.67 -9.98 -5.75
C TYR A 38 3.90 -11.14 -4.79
N LYS A 39 2.90 -11.95 -4.43
CA LYS A 39 3.07 -13.07 -3.47
C LYS A 39 3.57 -12.60 -2.09
N VAL A 40 3.11 -11.43 -1.66
CA VAL A 40 3.40 -10.87 -0.34
C VAL A 40 2.13 -10.57 0.43
N ASN A 41 2.18 -10.66 1.74
CA ASN A 41 1.12 -10.21 2.64
C ASN A 41 1.52 -8.85 3.22
N ILE A 42 0.71 -7.82 2.99
CA ILE A 42 0.93 -6.51 3.62
C ILE A 42 0.60 -6.62 5.12
N THR A 43 1.58 -6.28 5.96
CA THR A 43 1.45 -6.29 7.43
C THR A 43 1.13 -4.90 7.98
N GLU A 44 1.57 -3.85 7.29
CA GLU A 44 1.29 -2.45 7.61
C GLU A 44 1.22 -1.61 6.34
N LEU A 45 0.27 -0.68 6.31
CA LEU A 45 0.04 0.27 5.22
C LEU A 45 -0.08 1.68 5.80
N SER A 46 0.62 2.64 5.23
CA SER A 46 0.59 4.03 5.70
C SER A 46 0.61 5.06 4.58
N GLU A 47 0.00 6.22 4.83
CA GLU A 47 0.06 7.42 3.99
C GLU A 47 0.71 8.54 4.80
N ARG A 48 1.81 9.10 4.32
CA ARG A 48 2.55 10.20 4.99
C ARG A 48 2.86 9.93 6.48
N GLY A 49 3.19 8.68 6.81
CA GLY A 49 3.49 8.26 8.18
C GLY A 49 2.27 8.01 9.08
N ARG A 50 1.04 8.17 8.57
CA ARG A 50 -0.20 7.78 9.26
C ARG A 50 -0.56 6.35 8.87
N THR A 51 -0.71 5.46 9.86
CA THR A 51 -1.07 4.06 9.61
C THR A 51 -2.54 3.94 9.21
N LEU A 52 -2.79 3.50 7.98
CA LEU A 52 -4.13 3.23 7.46
C LEU A 52 -4.63 1.83 7.88
N TYR A 53 -3.71 0.86 7.87
CA TYR A 53 -3.96 -0.53 8.21
C TYR A 53 -2.72 -1.16 8.84
N ALA A 54 -2.91 -2.01 9.86
CA ALA A 54 -1.90 -2.92 10.35
C ALA A 54 -2.57 -4.19 10.88
N THR A 55 -1.96 -5.36 10.65
CA THR A 55 -2.50 -6.66 11.12
C THR A 55 -2.64 -6.74 12.64
N SER A 56 -1.91 -5.90 13.38
CA SER A 56 -1.97 -5.78 14.83
C SER A 56 -3.14 -4.94 15.36
N MET A 57 -3.90 -4.27 14.48
CA MET A 57 -5.06 -3.48 14.89
C MET A 57 -6.23 -4.39 15.30
N PRO A 58 -6.95 -4.07 16.40
CA PRO A 58 -8.02 -4.91 16.92
C PRO A 58 -9.31 -4.88 16.07
N SER A 59 -9.53 -3.85 15.26
CA SER A 59 -10.78 -3.60 14.53
C SER A 59 -10.50 -3.24 13.07
N LEU A 60 -10.28 -4.28 12.26
CA LEU A 60 -9.96 -4.16 10.84
C LEU A 60 -11.17 -4.33 9.92
N ALA A 61 -12.20 -5.08 10.35
CA ALA A 61 -13.28 -5.52 9.48
C ALA A 61 -14.03 -4.36 8.78
N SER A 62 -14.30 -3.28 9.51
CA SER A 62 -14.97 -2.10 8.92
C SER A 62 -14.07 -1.32 7.95
N ARG A 63 -12.74 -1.41 8.09
CA ARG A 63 -11.77 -0.73 7.20
C ARG A 63 -11.57 -1.48 5.90
N LEU A 64 -11.73 -2.80 5.89
CA LEU A 64 -11.53 -3.64 4.71
C LEU A 64 -12.49 -3.28 3.58
N GLU A 65 -13.69 -2.81 3.92
CA GLU A 65 -14.75 -2.47 2.96
C GLU A 65 -14.68 -1.00 2.49
N LEU A 66 -13.85 -0.16 3.11
CA LEU A 66 -13.66 1.23 2.67
C LEU A 66 -12.84 1.27 1.40
N SER A 67 -13.16 2.21 0.52
CA SER A 67 -12.25 2.58 -0.57
C SER A 67 -10.93 3.12 0.00
N MET A 68 -9.85 3.06 -0.77
CA MET A 68 -8.57 3.61 -0.32
C MET A 68 -8.64 5.12 -0.08
N SER A 69 -9.40 5.87 -0.89
CA SER A 69 -9.64 7.30 -0.68
C SER A 69 -10.43 7.56 0.61
N GLU A 70 -11.55 6.88 0.83
CA GLU A 70 -12.37 6.99 2.05
C GLU A 70 -11.55 6.62 3.30
N LEU A 71 -10.73 5.58 3.22
CA LEU A 71 -9.87 5.16 4.31
C LEU A 71 -8.87 6.25 4.70
N VAL A 72 -8.28 6.93 3.71
CA VAL A 72 -7.37 8.07 3.94
C VAL A 72 -8.12 9.22 4.60
N GLU A 73 -9.31 9.57 4.13
CA GLU A 73 -10.10 10.67 4.72
C GLU A 73 -10.51 10.37 6.16
N VAL A 74 -10.97 9.14 6.44
CA VAL A 74 -11.36 8.71 7.78
C VAL A 74 -10.18 8.75 8.76
N VAL A 75 -8.99 8.33 8.32
CA VAL A 75 -7.79 8.28 9.18
C VAL A 75 -7.15 9.66 9.33
N SER A 76 -7.10 10.46 8.26
CA SER A 76 -6.55 11.81 8.31
C SER A 76 -7.48 12.80 8.99
N GLN A 77 -8.80 12.53 9.00
CA GLN A 77 -9.86 13.46 9.37
C GLN A 77 -9.89 14.70 8.47
N GLU A 78 -9.41 14.57 7.24
CA GLU A 78 -9.28 15.62 6.24
C GLU A 78 -9.85 15.09 4.91
N GLU A 79 -10.61 15.91 4.19
CA GLU A 79 -11.02 15.59 2.82
C GLU A 79 -9.80 15.62 1.87
N ILE A 80 -9.80 14.75 0.86
CA ILE A 80 -8.77 14.78 -0.17
C ILE A 80 -8.99 15.99 -1.08
N ASP A 81 -7.95 16.80 -1.27
CA ASP A 81 -7.97 17.94 -2.19
C ASP A 81 -8.42 17.50 -3.60
N PRO A 82 -9.45 18.14 -4.20
CA PRO A 82 -9.96 17.79 -5.53
C PRO A 82 -8.92 17.84 -6.67
N ASP A 83 -7.85 18.64 -6.52
CA ASP A 83 -6.77 18.73 -7.49
C ASP A 83 -5.73 17.59 -7.32
N LYS A 84 -5.78 16.85 -6.21
CA LYS A 84 -4.87 15.73 -5.94
C LYS A 84 -5.16 14.60 -6.93
N ARG A 85 -4.12 14.19 -7.66
CA ARG A 85 -4.21 13.15 -8.69
C ARG A 85 -3.90 11.75 -8.18
N PHE A 86 -3.11 11.65 -7.13
CA PHE A 86 -2.67 10.38 -6.59
C PHE A 86 -2.32 10.47 -5.10
N LEU A 87 -2.35 9.31 -4.45
CA LEU A 87 -1.87 9.08 -3.11
C LEU A 87 -0.56 8.28 -3.18
N VAL A 88 0.26 8.39 -2.14
CA VAL A 88 1.49 7.61 -2.03
C VAL A 88 1.43 6.79 -0.75
N PHE A 89 1.58 5.47 -0.88
CA PHE A 89 1.56 4.57 0.26
C PHE A 89 2.92 3.93 0.50
N ASP A 90 3.28 3.83 1.78
CA ASP A 90 4.39 3.05 2.29
C ASP A 90 3.85 1.69 2.77
N LEU A 91 4.52 0.61 2.37
CA LEU A 91 4.15 -0.76 2.68
C LEU A 91 5.19 -1.41 3.60
N LYS A 92 4.73 -2.19 4.57
CA LYS A 92 5.51 -3.30 5.14
C LYS A 92 4.83 -4.59 4.73
N CYS A 93 5.60 -5.54 4.23
CA CYS A 93 5.06 -6.80 3.77
C CYS A 93 5.98 -7.97 4.10
N GLN A 94 5.37 -9.16 4.17
CA GLN A 94 6.05 -10.41 4.44
C GLN A 94 5.76 -11.43 3.34
N ASP A 95 6.73 -12.27 3.02
CA ASP A 95 6.54 -13.40 2.12
C ASP A 95 5.74 -14.53 2.79
N ALA A 96 5.51 -15.62 2.05
CA ALA A 96 4.81 -16.81 2.58
C ALA A 96 5.55 -17.53 3.71
N SER A 97 6.85 -17.26 3.89
CA SER A 97 7.69 -17.81 4.97
C SER A 97 7.71 -16.89 6.20
N GLY A 98 7.09 -15.71 6.13
CA GLY A 98 7.09 -14.71 7.20
C GLY A 98 8.35 -13.84 7.23
N GLN A 99 9.18 -13.86 6.19
CA GLN A 99 10.32 -12.95 6.08
C GLN A 99 9.88 -11.59 5.56
N ASP A 100 10.41 -10.52 6.13
CA ASP A 100 10.13 -9.16 5.68
C ASP A 100 10.68 -8.96 4.26
N VAL A 101 9.83 -8.41 3.40
CA VAL A 101 10.13 -8.09 2.01
C VAL A 101 9.99 -6.59 1.84
N GLU A 102 11.01 -5.96 1.26
CA GLU A 102 10.94 -4.55 0.87
C GLU A 102 10.39 -4.44 -0.54
N LEU A 103 9.28 -3.71 -0.68
CA LEU A 103 8.72 -3.28 -1.96
C LEU A 103 8.82 -1.75 -2.08
N PRO A 104 8.87 -1.21 -3.31
CA PRO A 104 8.79 0.23 -3.50
C PRO A 104 7.46 0.81 -3.02
N ARG A 105 7.44 2.14 -2.86
CA ARG A 105 6.21 2.87 -2.53
C ARG A 105 5.16 2.67 -3.59
N VAL A 106 3.90 2.74 -3.19
CA VAL A 106 2.78 2.63 -4.11
C VAL A 106 2.32 4.01 -4.51
N ARG A 107 2.22 4.26 -5.81
CA ARG A 107 1.47 5.37 -6.35
C ARG A 107 0.05 4.87 -6.65
N TYR A 108 -0.93 5.45 -5.96
CA TYR A 108 -2.33 5.12 -6.11
C TYR A 108 -3.05 6.26 -6.83
N ASP A 109 -3.44 6.05 -8.07
CA ASP A 109 -4.12 7.08 -8.87
C ASP A 109 -5.60 7.16 -8.46
N LEU A 110 -6.05 8.36 -8.10
CA LEU A 110 -7.42 8.60 -7.66
C LEU A 110 -8.40 8.53 -8.86
N PRO A 111 -9.62 7.99 -8.67
CA PRO A 111 -10.64 7.95 -9.72
C PRO A 111 -11.01 9.37 -10.19
N ARG A 112 -11.40 9.49 -11.46
CA ARG A 112 -11.88 10.74 -12.06
C ARG A 112 -13.39 10.74 -12.24
#